data_AF-A0A5P9PJ08-F1
#
_entry.id   AF-A0A5P9PJ08-F1
#
_cell.length_a   1.000
_cell.length_b   1.000
_cell.length_c   1.000
_cell.angle_alpha   90.00
_cell.angle_beta   90.00
_cell.angle_gamma   90.00
#
_symmetry.space_group_name_H-M   'P 1'
#
loop_
_entity.id
_entity.type
_entity.pdbx_description
1 polymer ?
#
loop_
_entity_poly.entity_id
_entity_poly.type
_entity_poly.pdbx_seq_one_letter_code
_entity_poly.pdbx_strand_id
1 'polypeptide(L)'
;MTDDASEPAATRYRGLLAQLETTTIGADLTDENRWRHLVFQQLQHNENPVLMEVGQELGAGNISLRGAGEVPAYAEALRASLDRLADLDLGAMSDRLETFLEAQKNPGRTQATSAADTSEQGPADDDSYTVVITERAW
;
A
#
# COMPACT_ATOMS: atom_id res chain seq x y z
N MET A 1 9.04 1.91 39.09
CA MET A 1 8.02 1.78 38.03
C MET A 1 8.17 3.01 37.17
N THR A 2 8.86 2.86 36.04
CA THR A 2 9.03 3.92 35.05
C THR A 2 7.70 4.17 34.38
N ASP A 3 7.19 5.38 34.56
CA ASP A 3 6.16 5.99 33.72
C ASP A 3 6.61 5.83 32.27
N ASP A 4 5.95 4.92 31.55
CA ASP A 4 6.07 4.76 30.11
C ASP A 4 5.38 5.98 29.50
N ALA A 5 6.12 7.09 29.44
CA ALA A 5 5.68 8.35 28.88
C ALA A 5 5.43 8.13 27.39
N SER A 6 4.21 7.72 27.09
CA SER A 6 3.66 7.69 25.74
C SER A 6 4.00 9.02 25.07
N GLU A 7 4.96 9.01 24.15
CA GLU A 7 5.28 10.21 23.39
C GLU A 7 3.97 10.75 22.82
N PRO A 8 3.71 12.07 22.91
CA PRO A 8 2.48 12.63 22.40
C PRO A 8 2.32 12.22 20.93
N ALA A 9 1.17 11.66 20.56
CA ALA A 9 0.95 11.04 19.26
C ALA A 9 1.40 11.93 18.08
N ALA A 10 1.25 13.26 18.21
CA ALA A 10 1.73 14.24 17.23
C ALA A 10 3.25 14.20 16.98
N THR A 11 4.07 13.89 17.98
CA THR A 11 5.53 13.72 17.84
C THR A 11 5.85 12.42 17.13
N ARG A 12 5.17 11.32 17.49
CA ARG A 12 5.30 10.02 16.82
C ARG A 12 4.92 10.12 15.33
N TYR A 13 3.79 10.76 15.02
CA TYR A 13 3.36 10.97 13.62
C TYR A 13 4.36 11.81 12.83
N ARG A 14 4.92 12.88 13.41
CA ARG A 14 5.97 13.67 12.75
C ARG A 14 7.23 12.83 12.50
N GLY A 15 7.61 11.98 13.44
CA GLY A 15 8.74 11.06 13.27
C GLY A 15 8.53 10.07 12.12
N LEU A 16 7.32 9.50 12.01
CA LEU A 16 6.98 8.58 10.92
C LEU A 16 6.88 9.27 9.56
N LEU A 17 6.35 10.50 9.50
CA LEU A 17 6.36 11.32 8.29
C LEU A 17 7.79 11.63 7.84
N ALA A 18 8.67 12.04 8.75
CA ALA A 18 10.08 12.29 8.44
C ALA A 18 10.82 11.03 7.96
N GLN A 19 10.48 9.85 8.48
CA GLN A 19 11.02 8.58 7.97
C GLN A 19 10.46 8.25 6.59
N LEU A 20 9.17 8.49 6.35
CA LEU A 20 8.53 8.27 5.06
C LEU A 20 9.19 9.12 3.97
N GLU A 21 9.49 10.39 4.25
CA GLU A 21 10.20 11.33 3.35
C GLU A 21 11.53 10.78 2.84
N THR A 22 12.22 9.92 3.61
CA THR A 22 13.49 9.29 3.18
C THR A 22 13.30 8.15 2.18
N THR A 23 12.06 7.71 1.94
CA THR A 23 11.71 6.65 0.99
C THR A 23 11.25 7.23 -0.35
N THR A 24 11.30 6.42 -1.42
CA THR A 24 10.77 6.82 -2.74
C THR A 24 9.28 7.20 -2.66
N ILE A 25 8.50 6.52 -1.81
CA ILE A 25 7.08 6.83 -1.62
C ILE A 25 6.92 8.21 -0.96
N GLY A 26 7.71 8.54 0.07
CA GLY A 26 7.62 9.86 0.69
C GLY A 26 8.10 10.99 -0.21
N ALA A 27 9.10 10.74 -1.07
CA ALA A 27 9.48 11.69 -2.11
C ALA A 27 8.31 11.96 -3.08
N ASP A 28 7.53 10.92 -3.42
CA ASP A 28 6.37 11.05 -4.31
C ASP A 28 5.18 11.74 -3.65
N LEU A 29 5.04 11.60 -2.33
CA LEU A 29 4.00 12.26 -1.55
C LEU A 29 4.31 13.72 -1.22
N THR A 30 5.59 14.11 -1.20
CA THR A 30 6.01 15.50 -0.93
C THR A 30 6.01 16.38 -2.18
N ASP A 31 6.12 15.81 -3.38
CA ASP A 31 5.89 16.53 -4.63
C ASP A 31 4.39 16.64 -4.92
N GLU A 32 3.84 17.85 -4.76
CA GLU A 32 2.41 18.14 -4.97
C GLU A 32 1.94 17.76 -6.39
N ASN A 33 2.76 17.95 -7.43
CA ASN A 33 2.38 17.58 -8.79
C ASN A 33 2.32 16.07 -8.96
N ARG A 34 3.30 15.38 -8.40
CA ARG A 34 3.39 13.92 -8.47
C ARG A 34 2.27 13.25 -7.68
N TRP A 35 2.01 13.74 -6.47
CA TRP A 35 0.88 13.30 -5.64
C TRP A 35 -0.45 13.51 -6.36
N ARG A 36 -0.69 14.69 -6.94
CA ARG A 36 -1.91 14.96 -7.72
C ARG A 36 -2.09 13.97 -8.87
N HIS A 37 -1.01 13.71 -9.62
CA HIS A 37 -1.05 12.76 -10.71
C HIS A 37 -1.43 11.35 -10.24
N LEU A 38 -0.84 10.89 -9.13
CA LEU A 38 -1.17 9.59 -8.53
C LEU A 38 -2.64 9.53 -8.09
N VAL A 39 -3.17 10.58 -7.46
CA VAL A 39 -4.57 10.65 -7.06
C VAL A 39 -5.50 10.53 -8.27
N PHE A 40 -5.22 11.27 -9.35
CA PHE A 40 -6.03 11.20 -10.56
C PHE A 40 -5.98 9.80 -11.19
N GLN A 41 -4.80 9.19 -11.23
CA GLN A 41 -4.63 7.81 -11.68
C GLN A 41 -5.45 6.82 -10.84
N GLN A 42 -5.47 6.97 -9.52
CA GLN A 42 -6.25 6.10 -8.64
C GLN A 42 -7.76 6.29 -8.84
N LEU A 43 -8.21 7.53 -9.04
CA LEU A 43 -9.61 7.82 -9.35
C LEU A 43 -10.05 7.13 -10.64
N GLN A 44 -9.20 7.11 -11.68
CA GLN A 44 -9.49 6.44 -12.97
C GLN A 44 -9.69 4.92 -12.86
N HIS A 45 -9.22 4.28 -11.80
CA HIS A 45 -9.39 2.84 -11.56
C HIS A 45 -10.41 2.54 -10.45
N ASN A 46 -11.19 3.54 -10.03
CA ASN A 46 -12.20 3.37 -9.00
C ASN A 46 -13.42 2.61 -9.51
N GLU A 47 -14.01 1.76 -8.68
CA GLU A 47 -15.24 1.01 -9.00
C GLU A 47 -16.47 1.91 -9.16
N ASN A 48 -16.46 3.10 -8.54
CA ASN A 48 -17.52 4.08 -8.71
C ASN A 48 -17.35 4.80 -10.06
N PRO A 49 -18.32 4.69 -10.99
CA PRO A 49 -18.21 5.27 -12.32
C PRO A 49 -18.06 6.80 -12.30
N VAL A 50 -18.64 7.47 -11.31
CA VAL A 50 -18.52 8.93 -11.16
C VAL A 50 -17.10 9.32 -10.77
N LEU A 51 -16.44 8.56 -9.89
CA LEU A 51 -15.05 8.83 -9.50
C LEU A 51 -14.08 8.49 -10.62
N MET A 52 -14.37 7.43 -11.38
CA MET A 52 -13.63 7.08 -12.60
C MET A 52 -13.66 8.24 -13.61
N GLU A 53 -14.84 8.77 -13.90
CA GLU A 53 -15.03 9.92 -14.79
C GLU A 53 -14.28 11.16 -14.29
N VAL A 54 -14.42 11.49 -13.00
CA VAL A 54 -13.67 12.60 -12.37
C VAL A 54 -12.16 12.44 -12.55
N GLY A 55 -11.62 11.23 -12.34
CA GLY A 55 -10.21 10.94 -12.54
C GLY A 55 -9.76 11.10 -13.99
N GLN A 56 -10.59 10.74 -14.96
CA GLN A 56 -10.30 10.90 -16.39
C GLN A 56 -10.28 12.38 -16.78
N GLU A 57 -11.31 13.14 -16.38
CA GLU A 57 -11.44 14.57 -16.70
C GLU A 57 -10.32 15.42 -16.06
N LEU A 58 -9.94 15.11 -14.81
CA LEU A 58 -8.81 15.76 -14.13
C LEU A 58 -7.47 15.38 -14.75
N GLY A 59 -7.28 14.10 -15.09
CA GLY A 59 -6.05 13.60 -15.73
C GLY A 59 -5.84 14.14 -17.14
N ALA A 60 -6.93 14.35 -17.89
CA ALA A 60 -6.91 14.96 -19.22
C ALA A 60 -6.78 16.49 -19.18
N GLY A 61 -6.97 17.12 -18.01
CA GLY A 61 -6.94 18.58 -17.85
C GLY A 61 -8.19 19.29 -18.42
N ASN A 62 -9.25 18.55 -18.71
CA ASN A 62 -10.52 19.09 -19.19
C ASN A 62 -11.23 19.92 -18.10
N ILE A 63 -11.07 19.51 -16.85
CA ILE A 63 -11.56 20.23 -15.68
C ILE A 63 -10.44 20.44 -14.66
N SER A 64 -10.58 21.50 -13.86
CA SER A 64 -9.73 21.70 -12.69
C SER A 64 -10.35 21.05 -11.45
N LEU A 65 -9.58 20.86 -10.38
CA LEU A 65 -10.11 20.42 -9.08
C LEU A 65 -11.24 21.33 -8.57
N ARG A 66 -11.11 22.65 -8.80
CA ARG A 66 -12.19 23.60 -8.47
C ARG A 66 -13.43 23.35 -9.32
N GLY A 67 -13.26 23.16 -10.63
CA GLY A 67 -14.36 22.87 -11.55
C GLY A 67 -15.06 21.55 -11.23
N ALA A 68 -14.33 20.53 -10.76
CA ALA A 68 -14.91 19.28 -10.30
C ALA A 68 -15.85 19.50 -9.09
N GLY A 69 -15.52 20.43 -8.19
CA GLY A 69 -16.36 20.78 -7.04
C GLY A 69 -17.62 21.58 -7.38
N GLU A 70 -17.70 22.18 -8.58
CA GLU A 70 -18.86 22.93 -9.05
C GLU A 70 -19.94 22.02 -9.67
N VAL A 71 -19.58 20.78 -10.03
CA VAL A 71 -20.52 19.77 -10.52
C VAL A 71 -21.11 19.00 -9.33
N PRO A 72 -22.42 19.10 -9.06
CA PRO A 72 -23.02 18.52 -7.85
C PRO A 72 -22.76 17.01 -7.69
N ALA A 73 -22.88 16.24 -8.78
CA ALA A 73 -22.64 14.80 -8.76
C ALA A 73 -21.18 14.44 -8.40
N TYR A 74 -20.22 15.22 -8.88
CA TYR A 74 -18.80 15.01 -8.58
C TYR A 74 -18.49 15.41 -7.15
N ALA A 75 -19.02 16.55 -6.70
CA ALA A 75 -18.86 17.02 -5.33
C ALA A 75 -19.43 16.00 -4.32
N GLU A 76 -20.59 15.41 -4.58
CA GLU A 76 -21.19 14.38 -3.74
C GLU A 76 -20.36 13.09 -3.70
N ALA A 77 -19.89 12.60 -4.85
CA ALA A 77 -19.06 11.40 -4.92
C ALA A 77 -17.71 11.58 -4.22
N LEU A 78 -17.06 12.74 -4.41
CA LEU A 78 -15.83 13.10 -3.73
C LEU A 78 -16.06 13.23 -2.22
N ARG A 79 -17.13 13.91 -1.80
CA ARG A 79 -17.48 14.05 -0.39
C ARG A 79 -17.73 12.71 0.29
N ALA A 80 -18.51 11.82 -0.32
CA ALA A 80 -18.75 10.49 0.22
C ALA A 80 -17.44 9.67 0.36
N SER A 81 -16.48 9.89 -0.53
CA SER A 81 -15.16 9.25 -0.45
C SER A 81 -14.29 9.86 0.65
N LEU A 82 -14.35 11.18 0.83
CA LEU A 82 -13.66 11.88 1.92
C LEU A 82 -14.23 11.52 3.29
N ASP A 83 -15.54 11.35 3.40
CA ASP A 83 -16.20 10.93 4.64
C ASP A 83 -15.73 9.51 5.04
N ARG A 84 -15.61 8.59 4.08
CA ARG A 84 -15.01 7.25 4.32
C ARG A 84 -13.53 7.31 4.73
N LEU A 85 -12.81 8.33 4.27
CA LEU A 85 -11.42 8.60 4.65
C LEU A 85 -11.32 9.23 6.04
N ALA A 86 -12.34 9.96 6.49
CA ALA A 86 -12.40 10.48 7.86
C ALA A 86 -12.64 9.36 8.89
N ASP A 87 -13.32 8.28 8.48
CA ASP A 87 -13.53 7.08 9.29
C ASP A 87 -12.28 6.17 9.36
N LEU A 88 -11.21 6.54 8.67
CA LEU A 88 -9.97 5.77 8.59
C LEU A 88 -9.13 6.00 9.85
N ASP A 89 -8.84 4.93 10.59
CA ASP A 89 -8.03 4.98 11.81
C ASP A 89 -6.56 5.27 11.46
N LEU A 90 -6.19 6.55 11.56
CA LEU A 90 -4.84 7.04 11.32
C LEU A 90 -3.79 6.38 12.24
N GLY A 91 -4.17 5.97 13.46
CA GLY A 91 -3.30 5.26 14.38
C GLY A 91 -2.96 3.87 13.86
N ALA A 92 -3.97 3.09 13.46
CA ALA A 92 -3.76 1.77 12.88
C ALA A 92 -2.98 1.82 11.55
N MET A 93 -3.19 2.87 10.75
CA MET A 93 -2.44 3.08 9.51
C MET A 93 -0.98 3.46 9.77
N SER A 94 -0.73 4.26 10.80
CA SER A 94 0.60 4.62 11.29
C SER A 94 1.39 3.40 11.76
N ASP A 95 0.76 2.49 12.52
CA ASP A 95 1.40 1.24 12.98
C ASP A 95 1.76 0.30 11.82
N ARG A 96 0.89 0.22 10.78
CA ARG A 96 1.20 -0.52 9.55
C ARG A 96 2.36 0.09 8.77
N LEU A 97 2.42 1.42 8.68
CA LEU A 97 3.51 2.15 8.04
C LEU A 97 4.83 1.90 8.78
N GLU A 98 4.83 1.96 10.10
CA GLU A 98 6.00 1.65 10.93
C GLU A 98 6.48 0.22 10.69
N THR A 99 5.57 -0.76 10.73
CA THR A 99 5.89 -2.17 10.42
C THR A 99 6.51 -2.33 9.03
N PHE A 100 5.98 -1.63 8.03
CA PHE A 100 6.49 -1.66 6.66
C PHE A 100 7.88 -1.03 6.54
N LEU A 101 8.11 0.12 7.18
CA LEU A 101 9.41 0.80 7.20
C LEU A 101 10.47 -0.03 7.93
N GLU A 102 10.11 -0.67 9.04
CA GLU A 102 10.99 -1.61 9.74
C GLU A 102 11.34 -2.84 8.88
N ALA A 103 10.37 -3.38 8.14
CA ALA A 103 10.60 -4.50 7.22
C ALA A 103 11.55 -4.12 6.07
N GLN A 104 11.45 -2.91 5.51
CA GLN A 104 12.41 -2.42 4.50
C GLN A 104 13.81 -2.23 5.06
N LYS A 105 13.94 -1.76 6.31
CA LYS A 105 15.23 -1.52 6.96
C LYS A 105 15.95 -2.82 7.34
N ASN A 106 15.22 -3.94 7.45
CA ASN A 106 15.75 -5.24 7.88
C ASN A 106 15.18 -6.41 7.05
N PRO A 107 15.54 -6.53 5.75
CA PRO A 107 14.99 -7.55 4.86
C PRO A 107 15.36 -9.00 5.23
N GLY A 108 16.21 -9.21 6.24
CA GLY A 108 16.71 -10.54 6.65
C GLY A 108 16.03 -11.18 7.87
N ARG A 109 15.03 -10.55 8.51
CA ARG A 109 14.47 -11.08 9.78
C ARG A 109 13.27 -12.02 9.60
N THR A 110 12.63 -12.04 8.44
CA THR A 110 11.40 -12.80 8.19
C THR A 110 11.63 -14.26 7.76
N GLN A 111 12.86 -14.76 7.72
CA GLN A 111 13.16 -16.13 7.29
C GLN A 111 13.98 -16.95 8.30
N ALA A 112 13.88 -16.64 9.59
CA ALA A 112 14.60 -17.36 10.66
C ALA A 112 13.69 -18.10 11.65
N THR A 113 12.45 -18.42 11.26
CA THR A 113 11.54 -19.29 12.05
C THR A 113 10.85 -20.33 11.16
N SER A 114 11.63 -21.09 10.39
CA SER A 114 11.21 -22.39 9.82
C SER A 114 12.43 -23.28 9.56
N ALA A 115 13.39 -23.23 10.47
CA ALA A 115 14.55 -24.12 10.47
C ALA A 115 14.82 -24.61 11.89
N ALA A 116 13.81 -25.21 12.51
CA ALA A 116 14.01 -26.11 13.63
C ALA A 116 12.87 -27.11 13.61
N ASP A 117 13.25 -28.37 13.44
CA ASP A 117 12.45 -29.57 13.68
C ASP A 117 11.78 -30.21 12.46
N THR A 118 12.59 -30.85 11.62
CA THR A 118 12.39 -32.24 11.18
C THR A 118 13.72 -32.74 10.62
N SER A 119 14.63 -33.10 11.52
CA SER A 119 15.74 -33.98 11.21
C SER A 119 15.36 -35.37 11.73
N GLU A 120 14.72 -36.19 10.90
CA GLU A 120 14.76 -37.63 11.10
C GLU A 120 15.11 -38.33 9.77
N GLN A 121 16.19 -39.09 9.84
CA GLN A 121 16.92 -39.72 8.76
C GLN A 121 16.45 -41.17 8.58
N GLY A 122 15.99 -41.49 7.36
CA GLY A 122 16.06 -42.82 6.72
C GLY A 122 14.91 -43.82 6.99
N PRO A 123 14.79 -44.90 6.18
CA PRO A 123 15.67 -45.32 5.09
C PRO A 123 14.99 -45.38 3.71
N ALA A 124 15.84 -45.60 2.71
CA ALA A 124 15.52 -45.85 1.32
C ALA A 124 14.58 -47.03 1.14
N ASP A 125 13.54 -46.83 0.32
CA ASP A 125 12.98 -47.90 -0.48
C ASP A 125 12.78 -47.43 -1.92
N ASP A 126 13.20 -48.35 -2.76
CA ASP A 126 13.21 -48.41 -4.21
C ASP A 126 11.80 -48.27 -4.78
N ASP A 127 11.53 -47.22 -5.55
CA ASP A 127 10.55 -47.37 -6.63
C ASP A 127 10.83 -46.43 -7.81
N SER A 128 11.24 -47.09 -8.89
CA SER A 128 11.44 -46.59 -10.22
C SER A 128 10.17 -45.97 -10.79
N TYR A 129 10.17 -44.67 -11.05
CA TYR A 129 9.25 -44.06 -12.02
C TYR A 129 10.02 -43.45 -13.18
N THR A 130 10.17 -44.25 -14.23
CA THR A 130 10.53 -43.81 -15.58
C THR A 130 9.46 -42.84 -16.10
N VAL A 131 9.76 -41.54 -16.15
CA VAL A 131 8.92 -40.57 -16.85
C VAL A 131 9.22 -40.67 -18.35
N VAL A 132 8.29 -41.26 -19.09
CA VAL A 132 8.31 -41.27 -20.56
C VAL A 132 7.93 -39.87 -21.03
N ILE A 133 8.91 -39.11 -21.52
CA ILE A 133 8.69 -37.86 -22.25
C ILE A 133 8.27 -38.24 -23.67
N THR A 134 6.98 -38.17 -23.97
CA THR A 134 6.49 -38.20 -25.37
C THR A 134 6.42 -36.78 -25.90
N GLU A 135 7.39 -36.43 -26.74
CA GLU A 135 7.29 -35.29 -27.67
C GLU A 135 6.15 -35.54 -28.68
N ARG A 136 5.31 -34.53 -28.90
CA ARG A 136 4.41 -34.47 -30.06
C ARG A 136 4.62 -33.14 -30.76
N ALA A 137 5.29 -33.19 -31.90
CA ALA A 137 5.35 -32.13 -32.89
C ALA A 137 4.46 -32.53 -34.06
N TRP A 138 3.35 -31.80 -34.27
CA TRP A 138 2.68 -31.57 -35.56
C TRP A 138 1.95 -30.23 -35.45
#